data_AF-A0A1Y3BBS3-F1
#
_entry.id   AF-A0A1Y3BBS3-F1
#
_cell.length_a   1.000
_cell.length_b   1.000
_cell.length_c   1.000
_cell.angle_alpha   90.00
_cell.angle_beta   90.00
_cell.angle_gamma   90.00
#
_symmetry.space_group_name_H-M   'P 1'
#
loop_
_entity.id
_entity.type
_entity.pdbx_description
1 polymer ?
#
loop_
_entity_poly.entity_id
_entity_poly.type
_entity_poly.pdbx_seq_one_letter_code
_entity_poly.pdbx_strand_id
1 'polypeptide(L)'
;MEVTKLDDDASTVSAARFAYNQTLAKYHPWYVRKSVQIATISLPYRRNLVERVYGGHYPIGGTKKVNDNMSYIANITEQVFKATQKIYEEHELLDLP
;
A
#
# COMPACT_ATOMS: atom_id res chain seq x y z
N MET A 1 1.99 -9.86 3.94
CA MET A 1 1.73 -10.22 2.52
C MET A 1 1.91 -8.97 1.68
N GLU A 2 2.76 -9.02 0.66
CA GLU A 2 3.14 -7.86 -0.18
C GLU A 2 2.59 -8.02 -1.60
N VAL A 3 2.23 -6.91 -2.25
CA VAL A 3 1.68 -6.91 -3.63
C VAL A 3 2.71 -7.40 -4.65
N THR A 4 4.00 -7.23 -4.38
CA THR A 4 5.10 -7.71 -5.26
C THR A 4 5.24 -9.23 -5.28
N LYS A 5 4.75 -9.92 -4.24
CA LYS A 5 4.79 -11.39 -4.09
C LYS A 5 3.50 -12.08 -4.57
N LEU A 6 2.55 -11.30 -5.08
CA LEU A 6 1.31 -11.81 -5.64
C LEU A 6 1.50 -12.20 -7.11
N ASP A 7 0.82 -13.27 -7.52
CA ASP A 7 0.63 -13.59 -8.93
C ASP A 7 -0.31 -12.56 -9.59
N ASP A 8 -0.24 -12.44 -10.92
CA ASP A 8 -0.99 -11.42 -11.70
C ASP A 8 -2.52 -11.58 -11.57
N ASP A 9 -3.01 -12.80 -11.44
CA ASP A 9 -4.41 -13.17 -11.25
C ASP A 9 -4.82 -13.26 -9.78
N ALA A 10 -3.91 -12.97 -8.84
CA ALA A 10 -4.22 -13.00 -7.42
C ALA A 10 -4.96 -11.73 -6.96
N SER A 11 -5.84 -11.92 -5.98
CA SER A 11 -6.56 -10.81 -5.33
C SER A 11 -5.60 -9.93 -4.52
N THR A 12 -5.78 -8.60 -4.61
CA THR A 12 -4.99 -7.64 -3.84
C THR A 12 -5.58 -7.33 -2.47
N VAL A 13 -6.80 -7.82 -2.19
CA VAL A 13 -7.57 -7.54 -0.96
C VAL A 13 -6.79 -7.94 0.29
N SER A 14 -6.18 -9.13 0.30
CA SER A 14 -5.44 -9.65 1.45
C SER A 14 -4.20 -8.82 1.76
N ALA A 15 -3.44 -8.43 0.73
CA ALA A 15 -2.27 -7.56 0.87
C ALA A 15 -2.67 -6.17 1.40
N ALA A 16 -3.73 -5.57 0.84
CA ALA A 16 -4.23 -4.26 1.29
C ALA A 16 -4.71 -4.28 2.74
N ARG A 17 -5.52 -5.29 3.12
CA ARG A 17 -6.00 -5.45 4.51
C ARG A 17 -4.86 -5.71 5.48
N PHE A 18 -3.87 -6.52 5.09
CA PHE A 18 -2.70 -6.79 5.92
C PHE A 18 -1.91 -5.51 6.19
N ALA A 19 -1.59 -4.72 5.15
CA ALA A 19 -0.88 -3.46 5.29
C ALA A 19 -1.65 -2.46 6.17
N TYR A 20 -2.96 -2.31 5.94
CA TYR A 20 -3.82 -1.43 6.74
C TYR A 20 -3.86 -1.84 8.23
N ASN A 21 -4.06 -3.12 8.51
CA ASN A 21 -4.16 -3.64 9.88
C ASN A 21 -2.86 -3.45 10.67
N GLN A 22 -1.70 -3.53 10.02
CA GLN A 22 -0.39 -3.31 10.66
C GLN A 22 -0.08 -1.83 10.92
N THR A 23 -0.78 -0.91 10.25
CA THR A 23 -0.47 0.53 10.23
C THR A 23 -1.67 1.37 10.70
N LEU A 24 -2.43 1.95 9.77
CA LEU A 24 -3.49 2.93 10.01
C LEU A 24 -4.62 2.42 10.92
N ALA A 25 -4.88 1.12 10.93
CA ALA A 25 -5.92 0.55 11.78
C ALA A 25 -5.72 0.81 13.28
N LYS A 26 -4.48 1.09 13.72
CA LYS A 26 -4.16 1.43 15.11
C LYS A 26 -4.78 2.76 15.55
N TYR A 27 -5.02 3.67 14.60
CA TYR A 27 -5.48 5.04 14.84
C TYR A 27 -6.94 5.25 14.43
N HIS A 28 -7.56 4.30 13.73
CA HIS A 28 -8.94 4.42 13.27
C HIS A 28 -9.95 3.76 14.23
N PRO A 29 -11.09 4.42 14.51
CA PRO A 29 -12.16 3.82 15.29
C PRO A 29 -12.78 2.62 14.58
N TRP A 30 -13.51 1.79 15.33
CA TRP A 30 -14.06 0.51 14.85
C TRP A 30 -14.87 0.65 13.55
N TYR A 31 -15.73 1.67 13.44
CA TYR A 31 -16.60 1.84 12.27
C TYR A 31 -15.82 2.24 11.00
N VAL A 32 -14.75 3.04 11.13
CA VAL A 32 -13.83 3.34 10.00
C VAL A 32 -13.12 2.07 9.57
N ARG A 33 -12.62 1.27 10.52
CA ARG A 33 -12.00 -0.03 10.21
C ARG A 33 -12.95 -0.94 9.45
N LYS A 34 -14.23 -1.03 9.83
CA LYS A 34 -15.24 -1.81 9.08
C LYS A 34 -15.48 -1.27 7.68
N SER A 35 -15.53 0.05 7.52
CA SER A 35 -15.69 0.70 6.21
C SER A 35 -14.52 0.37 5.27
N VAL A 36 -13.28 0.35 5.79
CA VAL A 36 -12.10 -0.07 5.01
C VAL A 36 -12.20 -1.55 4.59
N GLN A 37 -12.73 -2.43 5.46
CA GLN A 37 -12.95 -3.83 5.07
C GLN A 37 -13.94 -3.96 3.91
N ILE A 38 -14.96 -3.10 3.84
CA ILE A 38 -15.92 -3.08 2.74
C ILE A 38 -15.26 -2.50 1.47
N ALA A 39 -14.60 -1.35 1.58
CA ALA A 39 -13.92 -0.70 0.44
C ALA A 39 -12.87 -1.61 -0.21
N THR A 40 -12.14 -2.40 0.57
CA THR A 40 -11.13 -3.32 0.03
C THR A 40 -11.72 -4.43 -0.85
N ILE A 41 -13.02 -4.75 -0.76
CA ILE A 41 -13.68 -5.74 -1.61
C ILE A 41 -13.79 -5.25 -3.07
N SER A 42 -13.81 -3.92 -3.29
CA SER A 42 -13.85 -3.34 -4.64
C SER A 42 -12.46 -3.21 -5.28
N LEU A 43 -11.39 -3.66 -4.62
CA LEU A 43 -10.05 -3.61 -5.19
C LEU A 43 -9.91 -4.61 -6.36
N PRO A 44 -9.22 -4.22 -7.44
CA PRO A 44 -8.98 -5.11 -8.57
C PRO A 44 -7.95 -6.21 -8.25
N TYR A 45 -7.93 -7.24 -9.08
CA TYR A 45 -6.83 -8.21 -9.14
C TYR A 45 -5.50 -7.52 -9.48
N ARG A 46 -4.38 -8.16 -9.14
CA ARG A 46 -3.04 -7.55 -9.22
C ARG A 46 -2.74 -6.99 -10.61
N ARG A 47 -2.98 -7.77 -11.67
CA ARG A 47 -2.75 -7.33 -13.05
C ARG A 47 -3.50 -6.04 -13.38
N ASN A 48 -4.81 -6.04 -13.14
CA ASN A 48 -5.66 -4.88 -13.42
C ASN A 48 -5.27 -3.66 -12.57
N LEU A 49 -4.82 -3.86 -11.33
CA LEU A 49 -4.29 -2.79 -10.49
C LEU A 49 -3.04 -2.17 -11.13
N VAL A 50 -2.08 -3.01 -11.54
CA VAL A 50 -0.83 -2.59 -12.17
C VAL A 50 -1.11 -1.87 -13.48
N GLU A 51 -1.95 -2.42 -14.36
CA GLU A 51 -2.30 -1.78 -15.63
C GLU A 51 -2.89 -0.38 -15.41
N ARG A 52 -3.78 -0.20 -14.42
CA ARG A 52 -4.32 1.12 -14.07
C ARG A 52 -3.25 2.11 -13.60
N VAL A 53 -2.30 1.65 -12.79
CA VAL A 53 -1.16 2.49 -12.33
C VAL A 53 -0.29 2.93 -13.51
N TYR A 54 -0.13 2.08 -14.52
CA TYR A 54 0.66 2.35 -15.72
C TYR A 54 -0.18 2.94 -16.88
N GLY A 55 -1.32 3.57 -16.59
CA GLY A 55 -2.10 4.30 -17.59
C GLY A 55 -2.91 3.42 -18.55
N GLY A 56 -3.29 2.22 -18.13
CA GLY A 56 -4.12 1.29 -18.90
C GLY A 56 -3.35 0.18 -19.62
N HIS A 57 -2.04 0.09 -19.44
CA HIS A 57 -1.21 -0.92 -20.10
C HIS A 57 -0.26 -1.60 -19.11
N TYR A 58 0.03 -2.88 -19.36
CA TYR A 58 1.04 -3.59 -18.57
C TYR A 58 2.43 -3.16 -19.08
N PRO A 59 3.37 -2.78 -18.20
CA PRO A 59 4.64 -2.21 -18.64
C PRO A 59 5.50 -3.22 -19.40
N ILE A 60 6.25 -2.69 -20.37
CA ILE A 60 7.29 -3.42 -21.10
C ILE A 60 8.36 -3.88 -20.08
N GLY A 61 8.66 -5.18 -20.07
CA GLY A 61 9.50 -5.83 -19.06
C GLY A 61 8.73 -6.65 -18.02
N GLY A 62 7.39 -6.66 -18.10
CA GLY A 62 6.55 -7.61 -17.38
C GLY A 62 6.62 -7.50 -15.85
N THR A 63 6.19 -8.56 -15.16
CA THR A 63 6.03 -8.60 -13.70
C THR A 63 7.32 -8.27 -12.96
N LYS A 64 8.47 -8.69 -13.49
CA LYS A 64 9.79 -8.38 -12.89
C LYS A 64 10.02 -6.87 -12.85
N LYS A 65 9.83 -6.16 -13.98
CA LYS A 65 10.03 -4.71 -14.04
C LYS A 65 9.08 -3.97 -13.11
N VAL A 66 7.83 -4.42 -13.01
CA VAL A 66 6.86 -3.89 -12.05
C VAL A 66 7.37 -4.04 -10.62
N ASN A 67 7.80 -5.23 -10.23
CA ASN A 67 8.28 -5.52 -8.89
C ASN A 67 9.55 -4.73 -8.53
N ASP A 68 10.48 -4.61 -9.47
CA ASP A 68 11.70 -3.80 -9.30
C ASP A 68 11.34 -2.33 -9.06
N ASN A 69 10.44 -1.77 -9.89
CA ASN A 69 9.97 -0.38 -9.75
C ASN A 69 9.22 -0.15 -8.43
N MET A 70 8.34 -1.09 -8.03
CA MET A 70 7.61 -0.98 -6.76
C MET A 70 8.55 -1.02 -5.56
N SER A 71 9.57 -1.88 -5.59
CA SER A 71 10.59 -1.97 -4.53
C SER A 71 11.42 -0.68 -4.44
N TYR A 72 11.79 -0.12 -5.59
CA TYR A 72 12.49 1.15 -5.66
C TYR A 72 11.66 2.30 -5.06
N ILE A 73 10.38 2.40 -5.45
CA ILE A 73 9.46 3.40 -4.90
C ILE A 73 9.29 3.21 -3.40
N ALA A 74 9.07 1.96 -2.94
CA ALA A 74 8.93 1.65 -1.52
C ALA A 74 10.13 2.14 -0.70
N ASN A 75 11.35 1.90 -1.17
CA ASN A 75 12.58 2.36 -0.53
C ASN A 75 12.68 3.89 -0.44
N ILE A 76 12.25 4.61 -1.49
CA ILE A 76 12.22 6.08 -1.45
C ILE A 76 11.16 6.56 -0.46
N THR A 77 9.95 6.00 -0.52
CA THR A 77 8.86 6.40 0.38
C THR A 77 9.17 6.10 1.83
N GLU A 78 9.91 5.03 2.12
CA GLU A 78 10.37 4.70 3.47
C GLU A 78 11.34 5.75 4.02
N GLN A 79 12.26 6.26 3.20
CA GLN A 79 13.17 7.33 3.61
C GLN A 79 12.42 8.62 3.95
N VAL A 80 11.47 9.01 3.09
CA VAL A 80 10.61 10.18 3.34
C VAL A 80 9.79 9.98 4.61
N PHE A 81 9.13 8.83 4.76
CA PHE A 81 8.36 8.50 5.96
C PHE A 81 9.22 8.58 7.22
N LYS A 82 10.41 7.96 7.24
CA LYS A 82 11.31 8.00 8.40
C LYS A 82 11.75 9.42 8.75
N ALA A 83 12.05 10.24 7.75
CA ALA A 83 12.42 11.64 7.98
C ALA A 83 11.25 12.43 8.59
N THR A 84 10.04 12.29 8.05
CA THR A 84 8.85 12.96 8.59
C THR A 84 8.49 12.45 9.99
N GLN A 85 8.49 11.13 10.20
CA GLN A 85 8.22 10.50 11.47
C GLN A 85 9.17 11.02 12.56
N LYS A 86 10.46 11.09 12.24
CA LYS A 86 11.48 11.60 13.17
C LYS A 86 11.21 13.05 13.56
N ILE A 87 10.89 13.92 12.61
CA ILE A 87 10.58 15.33 12.91
C ILE A 87 9.33 15.43 13.81
N TYR A 88 8.29 14.65 13.53
CA TYR A 88 7.08 14.67 14.35
C TYR A 88 7.33 14.12 15.75
N GLU A 89 8.18 13.10 15.88
CA GLU A 89 8.59 12.53 17.18
C GLU A 89 9.42 13.53 18.00
N GLU A 90 10.42 14.17 17.38
CA GLU A 90 11.29 15.17 18.02
C GLU A 90 10.53 16.39 18.54
N HIS A 91 9.39 16.72 17.94
CA HIS A 91 8.53 17.84 18.31
C HIS A 91 7.25 17.43 19.06
N GLU A 92 7.12 16.16 19.46
CA GLU A 92 5.96 15.62 20.20
C GLU A 92 4.61 15.83 19.46
N LEU A 93 4.63 15.72 18.12
CA LEU A 93 3.50 15.96 17.22
C LEU A 93 2.81 14.68 16.71
N LEU A 94 3.22 13.49 17.16
CA LEU A 94 2.66 12.23 16.66
C LEU A 94 1.19 12.01 17.04
N ASP A 95 0.75 12.59 18.16
CA ASP A 95 -0.60 12.42 18.72
C ASP A 95 -1.43 13.71 18.65
N LEU A 96 -1.21 14.52 17.62
CA LEU A 96 -2.07 15.68 17.35
C LEU A 96 -3.54 15.27 17.23
N PRO A 97 -4.49 16.03 17.82
CA PRO A 97 -5.90 15.69 17.86
C PRO A 97 -6.60 15.79 16.50
#